data_AF-A0A8T5NNZ4-F1
#
_entry.id   AF-A0A8T5NNZ4-F1
#
_cell.length_a   1.000
_cell.length_b   1.000
_cell.length_c   1.000
_cell.angle_alpha   90.00
_cell.angle_beta   90.00
_cell.angle_gamma   90.00
#
_symmetry.space_group_name_H-M   'P 1'
#
loop_
_entity.id
_entity.type
_entity.pdbx_description
1 polymer ?
#
loop_
_entity_poly.entity_id
_entity_poly.type
_entity_poly.pdbx_seq_one_letter_code
_entity_poly.pdbx_strand_id
1 'polypeptide(L)'
;MNILEEGKNYGWPICYGKNIHDTDFDKNVYIRNPCMEPFEMPGFVDLQAHSAPLGLAFYYGDSFPQEYRGDLFVAYHGSWNRNEATGYKIVSDDNAGKIYRISYRIS
;
A
#
# COMPACT_ATOMS: atom_id res chain seq x y z
N MET A 1 -1.64 -0.91 2.20
CA MET A 1 -0.93 -0.65 3.46
C MET A 1 -1.91 0.04 4.39
N ASN A 2 -1.98 -0.41 5.65
CA ASN A 2 -2.93 0.11 6.62
C ASN A 2 -2.14 0.77 7.76
N ILE A 3 -2.64 1.89 8.27
CA ILE A 3 -2.23 2.42 9.56
C ILE A 3 -3.14 1.77 10.59
N LEU A 4 -2.56 0.95 11.46
CA LEU A 4 -3.32 0.16 12.43
C LEU A 4 -3.73 1.01 13.63
N GLU A 5 -5.03 1.01 13.91
CA GLU A 5 -5.65 1.61 15.08
C GLU A 5 -6.35 0.50 15.88
N GLU A 6 -6.22 0.55 17.21
CA GLU A 6 -6.80 -0.44 18.09
C GLU A 6 -8.34 -0.49 17.93
N GLY A 7 -8.89 -1.71 17.85
CA GLY A 7 -10.33 -1.95 17.71
C GLY A 7 -10.93 -1.66 16.33
N LYS A 8 -10.12 -1.32 15.32
CA LYS A 8 -10.61 -1.12 13.93
C LYS A 8 -10.58 -2.41 13.11
N ASN A 9 -11.52 -2.50 12.17
CA ASN A 9 -11.57 -3.54 11.14
C ASN A 9 -11.06 -2.97 9.80
N TYR A 10 -10.29 -3.74 9.04
CA TYR A 10 -9.74 -3.36 7.72
C TYR A 10 -10.28 -4.24 6.58
N GLY A 11 -11.36 -4.97 6.84
CA GLY A 11 -12.16 -5.71 5.86
C GLY A 11 -11.64 -7.09 5.47
N TRP A 12 -10.35 -7.36 5.62
CA TRP A 12 -9.80 -8.66 5.26
C TRP A 12 -10.46 -9.81 6.04
N PRO A 13 -10.82 -10.94 5.40
CA PRO A 13 -10.63 -11.30 3.99
C PRO A 13 -11.80 -10.94 3.05
N ILE A 14 -12.88 -10.35 3.55
CA ILE A 14 -14.07 -10.04 2.74
C ILE A 14 -13.81 -8.84 1.82
N CYS A 15 -13.01 -7.89 2.28
CA CYS A 15 -12.67 -6.70 1.53
C CYS A 15 -11.19 -6.36 1.64
N TYR A 16 -10.67 -5.66 0.62
CA TYR A 16 -9.28 -5.23 0.57
C TYR A 16 -9.11 -3.85 -0.08
N GLY A 17 -7.92 -3.27 0.10
CA GLY A 17 -7.55 -2.00 -0.50
C GLY A 17 -8.54 -0.89 -0.10
N LYS A 18 -9.13 -0.23 -1.09
CA LYS A 18 -10.14 0.82 -0.89
C LYS A 18 -11.56 0.26 -0.80
N ASN A 19 -11.80 -0.64 0.17
CA ASN A 19 -13.10 -1.28 0.42
C ASN A 19 -13.65 -2.00 -0.82
N ILE A 20 -12.78 -2.75 -1.50
CA ILE A 20 -13.14 -3.59 -2.65
C ILE A 20 -13.57 -4.96 -2.12
N HIS A 21 -14.76 -5.43 -2.50
CA HIS A 21 -15.27 -6.76 -2.15
C HIS A 21 -14.47 -7.84 -2.87
N ASP A 22 -13.90 -8.77 -2.11
CA ASP A 22 -13.23 -9.94 -2.63
C ASP A 22 -14.24 -11.02 -3.00
N THR A 23 -14.72 -11.00 -4.26
CA THR A 23 -15.64 -12.02 -4.79
C THR A 23 -14.93 -13.35 -5.06
N ASP A 24 -13.60 -13.41 -4.98
CA ASP A 24 -12.85 -14.65 -5.07
C ASP A 24 -12.88 -15.40 -3.75
N PHE A 25 -12.80 -14.68 -2.64
CA PHE A 25 -12.94 -15.23 -1.29
C PHE A 25 -14.41 -15.36 -0.86
N ASP A 26 -15.19 -14.28 -0.94
CA ASP A 26 -16.60 -14.24 -0.56
C ASP A 26 -17.53 -14.41 -1.77
N LYS A 27 -18.02 -15.63 -1.95
CA LYS A 27 -18.92 -16.00 -3.06
C LYS A 27 -20.36 -15.53 -2.89
N ASN A 28 -20.69 -14.83 -1.81
CA ASN A 28 -22.05 -14.33 -1.60
C ASN A 28 -22.38 -13.21 -2.60
N VAL A 29 -23.27 -13.50 -3.53
CA VAL A 29 -23.65 -12.59 -4.63
C VAL A 29 -24.71 -11.55 -4.22
N TYR A 30 -25.36 -11.75 -3.07
CA TYR A 30 -26.48 -10.93 -2.60
C TYR A 30 -26.21 -10.30 -1.22
N ILE A 31 -25.05 -9.66 -1.06
CA ILE A 31 -24.76 -8.83 0.12
C ILE A 31 -24.96 -7.35 -0.23
N ARG A 32 -25.74 -6.68 0.61
CA ARG A 32 -25.88 -5.22 0.56
C ARG A 32 -24.69 -4.60 1.29
N ASN A 33 -23.86 -3.87 0.57
CA ASN A 33 -22.70 -3.15 1.10
C ASN A 33 -21.68 -4.03 1.85
N PRO A 34 -21.02 -4.99 1.16
CA PRO A 34 -20.12 -5.97 1.80
C PRO A 34 -18.97 -5.35 2.58
N CYS A 35 -18.57 -4.12 2.28
CA CYS A 35 -17.42 -3.44 2.87
C CYS A 35 -17.78 -2.26 3.81
N MET A 36 -19.01 -2.23 4.33
CA MET A 36 -19.51 -1.09 5.14
C MET A 36 -20.06 -1.49 6.52
N GLU A 37 -20.28 -2.79 6.78
CA GLU A 37 -20.88 -3.30 8.03
C GLU A 37 -19.84 -4.09 8.86
N PRO A 38 -19.53 -3.68 10.09
CA PRO A 38 -19.53 -2.33 10.63
C PRO A 38 -18.16 -1.68 10.40
N PHE A 39 -18.10 -0.82 9.38
CA PHE A 39 -17.02 0.15 9.10
C PHE A 39 -15.61 -0.41 8.97
N GLU A 40 -15.32 -0.93 7.78
CA GLU A 40 -13.97 -1.24 7.35
C GLU A 40 -13.21 0.05 7.02
N MET A 41 -12.03 0.19 7.62
CA MET A 41 -11.10 1.27 7.34
C MET A 41 -10.44 1.01 5.98
N PRO A 42 -10.51 1.97 5.04
CA PRO A 42 -9.86 1.80 3.75
C PRO A 42 -8.34 1.76 3.92
N GLY A 43 -7.69 1.09 3.00
CA GLY A 43 -6.24 1.11 2.88
C GLY A 43 -5.72 2.54 2.75
N PHE A 44 -4.66 2.83 3.51
CA PHE A 44 -4.00 4.13 3.51
C PHE A 44 -3.27 4.36 2.18
N VAL A 45 -2.43 3.39 1.78
CA VAL A 45 -1.70 3.41 0.50
C VAL A 45 -1.83 2.09 -0.22
N ASP A 46 -2.20 2.15 -1.50
CA ASP A 46 -2.19 1.00 -2.40
C ASP A 46 -0.82 0.82 -3.04
N LEU A 47 -0.37 -0.43 -3.09
CA LEU A 47 0.85 -0.81 -3.79
C LEU A 47 0.47 -1.40 -5.14
N GLN A 48 1.21 -1.03 -6.19
CA GLN A 48 0.95 -1.58 -7.50
C GLN A 48 1.22 -3.08 -7.51
N ALA A 49 0.29 -3.87 -8.05
CA ALA A 49 0.41 -5.32 -8.16
C ALA A 49 1.73 -5.73 -8.83
N HIS A 50 2.34 -6.81 -8.33
CA HIS A 50 3.63 -7.35 -8.78
C HIS A 50 4.86 -6.45 -8.58
N SER A 51 4.78 -5.35 -7.84
CA SER A 51 5.94 -4.48 -7.56
C SER A 51 6.97 -5.06 -6.59
N ALA A 52 6.62 -6.14 -5.86
CA ALA A 52 7.50 -6.87 -4.92
C ALA A 52 8.25 -5.94 -3.95
N PRO A 53 7.55 -5.31 -2.98
CA PRO A 53 8.22 -4.56 -1.92
C PRO A 53 9.06 -5.51 -1.05
N LEU A 54 10.38 -5.27 -0.97
CA LEU A 54 11.31 -6.11 -0.20
C LEU A 54 12.00 -5.38 0.96
N GLY A 55 11.88 -4.05 1.03
CA GLY A 55 12.50 -3.25 2.09
C GLY A 55 11.61 -2.09 2.49
N LEU A 56 11.55 -1.83 3.79
CA LEU A 56 10.81 -0.74 4.43
C LEU A 56 11.70 -0.08 5.48
N ALA A 57 11.81 1.25 5.46
CA ALA A 57 12.55 1.99 6.48
C ALA A 57 11.99 3.39 6.68
N PHE A 58 11.73 3.79 7.92
CA PHE A 58 11.48 5.19 8.24
C PHE A 58 12.79 5.98 8.27
N TYR A 59 12.78 7.18 7.69
CA TYR A 59 13.97 8.02 7.63
C TYR A 59 13.90 9.17 8.62
N TYR A 60 14.85 9.25 9.57
CA TYR A 60 14.93 10.36 10.54
C TYR A 60 16.30 11.07 10.51
N GLY A 61 17.14 10.78 9.53
CA GLY A 61 18.48 11.36 9.41
C GLY A 61 18.50 12.77 8.81
N ASP A 62 19.71 13.32 8.71
CA ASP A 62 19.94 14.68 8.18
C ASP A 62 20.55 14.71 6.76
N SER A 63 20.86 13.54 6.18
CA SER A 63 21.52 13.39 4.87
C SER A 63 20.62 13.68 3.65
N PHE A 64 19.30 13.56 3.78
CA PHE A 64 18.32 13.93 2.75
C PHE A 64 17.63 15.25 3.10
N PRO A 65 17.02 15.93 2.11
CA PRO A 65 16.25 17.15 2.34
C PRO A 65 15.20 16.96 3.44
N GLN A 66 14.90 18.05 4.17
CA GLN A 66 14.03 18.02 5.34
C GLN A 66 12.64 17.43 5.07
N GLU A 67 12.14 17.58 3.84
CA GLU A 67 10.85 17.03 3.40
C GLU A 67 10.75 15.50 3.48
N TYR A 68 11.86 14.76 3.47
CA TYR A 68 11.87 13.30 3.57
C TYR A 68 11.97 12.79 5.01
N ARG A 69 12.11 13.69 5.99
CA ARG A 69 12.26 13.29 7.40
C ARG A 69 10.92 12.88 7.97
N GLY A 70 10.87 11.65 8.46
CA GLY A 70 9.66 10.99 8.92
C GLY A 70 8.99 10.12 7.86
N ASP A 71 9.43 10.19 6.59
CA ASP A 71 8.85 9.38 5.52
C ASP A 71 9.20 7.90 5.67
N LEU A 72 8.28 7.05 5.20
CA LEU A 72 8.52 5.65 4.96
C LEU A 72 9.11 5.44 3.56
N PHE A 73 10.33 4.91 3.49
CA PHE A 73 10.93 4.46 2.24
C PHE A 73 10.56 3.00 1.96
N VAL A 74 10.13 2.74 0.73
CA VAL A 74 9.76 1.42 0.23
C VAL A 74 10.63 1.06 -0.97
N ALA A 75 11.33 -0.07 -0.88
CA ALA A 75 12.11 -0.62 -1.98
C ALA A 75 11.27 -1.62 -2.79
N TYR A 76 10.84 -1.22 -3.99
CA TYR A 76 10.15 -2.11 -4.92
C TYR A 76 11.17 -2.83 -5.80
N HIS A 77 11.34 -4.13 -5.57
CA HIS A 77 12.28 -4.98 -6.29
C HIS A 77 11.87 -5.19 -7.75
N GLY A 78 10.56 -5.25 -8.01
CA GLY A 78 10.01 -5.30 -9.35
C GLY A 78 9.45 -6.65 -9.78
N SER A 79 8.63 -6.57 -10.82
CA SER A 79 7.83 -7.66 -11.35
C SER A 79 8.66 -8.59 -12.24
N TRP A 80 8.62 -9.89 -11.95
CA TRP A 80 9.18 -10.91 -12.85
C TRP A 80 8.16 -11.49 -13.84
N ASN A 81 6.85 -11.36 -13.56
CA ASN A 81 5.77 -11.98 -14.32
C ASN A 81 4.66 -10.96 -14.66
N ARG A 82 5.01 -9.90 -15.38
CA ARG A 82 4.06 -8.90 -15.89
C ARG A 82 4.52 -8.42 -17.27
N ASN A 83 3.60 -8.30 -18.22
CA ASN A 83 3.92 -7.83 -19.59
C ASN A 83 4.54 -6.43 -19.60
N GLU A 84 3.99 -5.52 -18.81
CA GLU A 84 4.59 -4.22 -18.54
C GLU A 84 5.26 -4.25 -17.17
N ALA A 85 6.58 -4.10 -17.13
CA ALA A 85 7.33 -4.15 -15.88
C ALA A 85 6.91 -3.03 -14.90
N THR A 86 6.81 -3.37 -13.62
CA THR A 86 6.63 -2.40 -12.53
C THR A 86 7.58 -2.68 -11.36
N GLY A 87 7.74 -1.72 -10.45
CA GLY A 87 8.74 -1.68 -9.38
C GLY A 87 10.04 -1.05 -9.85
N TYR A 88 11.18 -1.67 -9.51
CA TYR A 88 12.54 -1.20 -9.85
C TYR A 88 12.82 0.24 -9.40
N LYS A 89 12.34 0.60 -8.21
CA LYS A 89 12.40 1.97 -7.70
C LYS A 89 12.32 2.02 -6.19
N ILE A 90 12.81 3.12 -5.64
CA ILE A 90 12.55 3.51 -4.26
C ILE A 90 11.42 4.54 -4.26
N VAL A 91 10.52 4.44 -3.30
CA VAL A 91 9.43 5.41 -3.12
C VAL A 91 9.44 5.87 -1.68
N SER A 92 9.20 7.15 -1.43
CA SER A 92 8.91 7.63 -0.08
C SER A 92 7.42 7.96 0.04
N ASP A 93 6.86 7.69 1.21
CA ASP A 93 5.48 7.99 1.58
C ASP A 93 5.51 8.83 2.84
N ASP A 94 4.89 10.00 2.81
CA ASP A 94 4.78 10.84 4.01
C ASP A 94 3.68 10.31 4.94
N ASN A 95 3.66 10.83 6.18
CA ASN A 95 2.63 10.50 7.17
C ASN A 95 1.20 10.94 6.75
N ALA A 96 1.04 11.61 5.61
CA ALA A 96 -0.26 11.97 5.03
C ALA A 96 -0.67 11.05 3.86
N GLY A 97 0.13 10.03 3.53
CA GLY A 97 -0.17 9.05 2.49
C GLY A 97 0.16 9.56 1.09
N LYS A 98 0.93 10.65 1.01
CA LYS A 98 1.38 11.22 -0.24
C LYS A 98 2.67 10.53 -0.63
N ILE A 99 2.58 9.83 -1.75
CA ILE A 99 3.73 9.18 -2.38
C ILE A 99 4.60 10.22 -3.10
N TYR A 100 5.85 10.37 -2.64
CA TYR A 100 6.92 11.05 -3.37
C TYR A 100 7.76 10.01 -4.12
N ARG A 101 7.92 10.22 -5.42
CA ARG A 101 8.67 9.30 -6.28
C ARG A 101 10.13 9.69 -6.33
N ILE A 102 10.97 8.95 -5.63
CA ILE A 102 12.42 8.99 -5.88
C ILE A 102 12.75 7.97 -6.97
N SER A 103 12.68 8.41 -8.23
CA SER A 103 12.90 7.51 -9.36
C SER A 103 14.40 7.27 -9.61
N TYR A 104 15.04 6.46 -8.78
CA TYR A 104 16.23 5.72 -9.21
C TYR A 104 15.73 4.43 -9.85
N ARG A 105 15.74 4.38 -11.19
CA ARG A 105 15.52 3.13 -11.91
C ARG A 105 16.78 2.29 -11.71
N ILE A 106 16.65 1.19 -10.99
CA ILE A 106 17.71 0.19 -10.90
C ILE A 106 17.62 -0.63 -12.20
N SER A 107 18.30 -0.18 -13.25
CA SER A 107 18.50 -0.92 -14.51
C SER A 107 19.97 -0.93 -14.87
#